data_AF-A0A316JMZ6-F1
#
_entry.id   AF-A0A316JMZ6-F1
#
_cell.length_a   1.000
_cell.length_b   1.000
_cell.length_c   1.000
_cell.angle_alpha   90.00
_cell.angle_beta   90.00
_cell.angle_gamma   90.00
#
_symmetry.space_group_name_H-M   'P 1'
#
loop_
_entity.id
_entity.type
_entity.pdbx_description
1 polymer ?
#
loop_
_entity_poly.entity_id
_entity_poly.type
_entity_poly.pdbx_seq_one_letter_code
_entity_poly.pdbx_strand_id
1 'polypeptide(L)' 'MDALDHFCTQADGDPEFARDFYAADTPEEMVALAVDAGILIDADDFRALLRSGSTEHWEVRGEDSDNPIVHLQRVFRV' A
#
# COMPACT_ATOMS: atom_id res chain seq x y z
N MET A 1 2.72 -3.37 13.82
CA MET A 1 2.93 -2.58 12.60
C MET A 1 3.49 -3.55 11.59
N ASP A 2 2.61 -4.05 10.74
CA ASP A 2 2.95 -4.98 9.67
C ASP A 2 3.50 -4.20 8.47
N ALA A 3 4.11 -4.90 7.50
CA ALA A 3 4.73 -4.28 6.32
C ALA A 3 3.76 -3.34 5.58
N LEU A 4 2.49 -3.73 5.44
CA LEU A 4 1.43 -2.94 4.82
C LEU A 4 1.15 -1.63 5.57
N ASP A 5 1.11 -1.68 6.90
CA ASP A 5 0.83 -0.52 7.75
C ASP A 5 1.99 0.49 7.72
N HIS A 6 3.22 -0.02 7.74
CA HIS A 6 4.42 0.81 7.57
C HIS A 6 4.43 1.48 6.19
N PHE A 7 4.11 0.73 5.14
CA PHE A 7 4.06 1.23 3.76
C PHE A 7 3.01 2.34 3.58
N CYS A 8 1.80 2.15 4.12
CA CYS A 8 0.74 3.16 4.08
C CYS A 8 1.09 4.40 4.93
N THR A 9 1.70 4.21 6.09
CA THR A 9 2.18 5.32 6.93
C THR A 9 3.22 6.16 6.21
N GLN A 10 4.10 5.53 5.42
CA GLN A 10 5.10 6.24 4.65
C GLN A 10 4.48 7.05 3.51
N ALA A 11 3.44 6.53 2.84
CA ALA A 11 2.66 7.31 1.86
C ALA A 11 1.87 8.46 2.48
N ASP A 12 1.36 8.34 3.71
CA ASP A 12 0.68 9.43 4.43
C ASP A 12 1.68 10.51 4.91
N GLY A 13 2.89 10.10 5.30
CA GLY A 13 3.91 10.96 5.92
C GLY A 13 4.88 11.63 4.95
N ASP A 14 5.13 11.04 3.78
CA ASP A 14 6.11 11.53 2.81
C ASP A 14 5.45 11.83 1.45
N PRO A 15 5.41 13.11 1.01
CA PRO A 15 4.71 13.50 -0.21
C PRO A 15 5.41 13.08 -1.50
N GLU A 16 6.73 12.85 -1.47
CA GLU A 16 7.47 12.34 -2.63
C GLU A 16 7.13 10.86 -2.82
N PHE A 17 7.19 10.10 -1.73
CA PHE A 17 6.78 8.70 -1.70
C PHE A 17 5.31 8.51 -2.06
N ALA A 18 4.41 9.35 -1.53
CA ALA A 18 2.99 9.34 -1.89
C ALA A 18 2.79 9.46 -3.40
N ARG A 19 3.54 10.37 -4.04
CA ARG A 19 3.42 10.60 -5.49
C ARG A 19 3.81 9.36 -6.29
N ASP A 20 4.92 8.72 -5.94
CA ASP A 20 5.36 7.49 -6.61
C ASP A 20 4.44 6.30 -6.28
N PHE A 21 3.95 6.22 -5.04
CA PHE A 21 2.97 5.24 -4.61
C PHE A 21 1.67 5.33 -5.43
N TYR A 22 1.00 6.49 -5.47
CA TYR A 22 -0.24 6.65 -6.24
C TYR A 22 -0.03 6.64 -7.76
N ALA A 23 1.22 6.78 -8.24
CA ALA A 23 1.56 6.65 -9.65
C ALA A 23 1.74 5.18 -10.09
N ALA A 24 2.07 4.27 -9.17
CA ALA A 24 2.24 2.86 -9.47
C ALA A 24 0.88 2.19 -9.74
N ASP A 25 0.70 1.65 -10.95
CA ASP A 25 -0.55 0.93 -11.33
C ASP A 25 -0.34 -0.59 -11.35
N THR A 26 0.92 -1.05 -11.17
CA THR A 26 1.26 -2.47 -11.21
C THR A 26 1.77 -3.02 -9.87
N PRO A 27 1.49 -4.30 -9.55
CA PRO A 27 2.02 -4.97 -8.37
C PRO A 27 3.54 -4.93 -8.27
N GLU A 28 4.24 -5.01 -9.40
CA GLU A 28 5.70 -5.04 -9.47
C GLU A 28 6.31 -3.67 -9.09
N GLU A 29 5.71 -2.58 -9.57
CA GLU A 29 6.09 -1.22 -9.17
C GLU A 29 5.84 -0.98 -7.68
N MET A 30 4.71 -1.46 -7.15
CA MET A 30 4.41 -1.38 -5.71
C MET A 30 5.42 -2.12 -4.85
N VAL A 31 5.81 -3.33 -5.27
CA VAL A 31 6.85 -4.10 -4.57
C VAL A 31 8.20 -3.39 -4.66
N ALA A 32 8.56 -2.82 -5.81
CA ALA A 32 9.81 -2.07 -5.96
C ALA A 32 9.84 -0.85 -5.02
N LEU A 33 8.74 -0.12 -4.88
CA LEU A 33 8.61 0.99 -3.93
C LEU A 33 8.71 0.53 -2.48
N ALA A 34 8.11 -0.61 -2.14
CA ALA A 34 8.20 -1.18 -0.80
C ALA A 34 9.66 -1.56 -0.47
N VAL A 35 10.36 -2.20 -1.41
CA VAL A 35 11.77 -2.56 -1.24
C VAL A 35 12.66 -1.31 -1.12
N ASP A 36 12.39 -0.26 -1.91
CA ASP A 36 13.09 1.03 -1.81
C ASP A 36 12.88 1.70 -0.45
N ALA A 37 11.67 1.61 0.10
CA ALA A 37 11.35 2.01 1.48
C ALA A 37 12.00 1.12 2.57
N GLY A 38 12.72 0.06 2.18
CA GLY A 38 13.33 -0.90 3.12
C GLY A 38 12.36 -1.95 3.66
N ILE A 39 11.19 -2.10 3.04
CA ILE A 39 10.18 -3.10 3.37
C ILE A 39 10.36 -4.31 2.46
N LEU A 40 10.82 -5.41 3.02
CA LEU A 40 10.95 -6.70 2.32
C LEU A 40 9.60 -7.38 2.27
N ILE A 41 8.88 -7.18 1.16
CA ILE A 41 7.56 -7.77 0.90
C ILE A 41 7.41 -8.11 -0.58
N ASP A 42 6.80 -9.26 -0.88
CA ASP A 42 6.49 -9.69 -2.24
C ASP A 42 5.03 -9.39 -2.60
N ALA A 43 4.72 -9.48 -3.90
CA ALA A 43 3.38 -9.21 -4.41
C ALA A 43 2.31 -10.16 -3.84
N ASP A 44 2.68 -11.40 -3.52
CA ASP A 44 1.75 -12.38 -2.93
C ASP A 44 1.47 -12.08 -1.47
N ASP A 45 2.49 -11.68 -0.69
CA ASP A 45 2.33 -11.20 0.68
C ASP A 45 1.46 -9.95 0.73
N PHE A 46 1.62 -8.99 -0.19
CA PHE A 46 0.69 -7.86 -0.32
C PHE A 46 -0.75 -8.32 -0.48
N ARG A 47 -1.02 -9.26 -1.41
CA ARG A 47 -2.37 -9.81 -1.61
C ARG A 47 -2.88 -10.52 -0.36
N ALA A 48 -2.03 -11.27 0.34
CA ALA A 48 -2.39 -11.96 1.56
C ALA A 48 -2.77 -10.97 2.66
N LEU A 49 -1.98 -9.91 2.86
CA LEU A 49 -2.24 -8.87 3.86
C LEU A 49 -3.53 -8.09 3.54
N LEU A 50 -3.72 -7.71 2.27
CA LEU A 50 -4.93 -7.02 1.82
C LEU A 50 -6.18 -7.91 1.98
N ARG A 51 -6.09 -9.23 1.71
CA ARG A 51 -7.20 -10.17 1.92
C ARG A 51 -7.45 -10.51 3.38
N SER A 52 -6.42 -10.49 4.22
CA SER A 52 -6.53 -10.83 5.63
C SER A 52 -7.22 -9.75 6.45
N GLY A 53 -7.57 -8.60 5.85
CA GLY A 53 -8.26 -7.52 6.54
C GLY A 53 -7.38 -6.80 7.55
N SER A 54 -6.05 -6.87 7.46
CA SER A 54 -5.15 -6.06 8.30
C SER A 54 -5.20 -4.55 7.98
N THR A 55 -6.20 -4.14 7.21
CA THR A 55 -6.52 -2.81 6.73
C THR A 55 -7.52 -2.07 7.62
N GLU A 56 -8.01 -2.70 8.70
CA GLU A 56 -8.97 -2.13 9.65
C GLU A 56 -8.57 -0.73 10.18
N HIS A 57 -7.26 -0.44 10.24
CA HIS A 57 -6.75 0.88 10.65
C HIS A 57 -7.01 1.99 9.60
N TRP A 58 -7.04 1.61 8.31
CA TRP A 58 -7.05 2.53 7.16
C TRP A 58 -8.42 2.62 6.49
N GLU A 59 -9.29 1.62 6.62
CA GLU A 59 -10.67 1.66 6.11
C GLU A 59 -11.54 2.74 6.78
N VAL A 60 -11.15 3.23 7.96
CA VAL A 60 -11.91 4.24 8.72
C VAL A 60 -11.62 5.68 8.28
N ARG A 61 -10.58 5.93 7.46
CA ARG A 61 -10.12 7.31 7.13
C ARG A 61 -10.85 8.03 5.99
N GLY A 62 -11.86 7.43 5.36
CA GLY A 62 -12.83 8.16 4.49
C GLY A 62 -12.43 8.32 3.01
N GLU A 63 -13.47 8.62 2.21
CA GLU A 63 -13.59 8.82 0.75
C GLU A 63 -12.49 8.25 -0.16
N ASP A 64 -12.87 7.21 -0.93
CA ASP A 64 -12.18 6.39 -1.95
C ASP A 64 -10.97 6.94 -2.71
N SER A 65 -10.78 8.25 -2.82
CA SER A 65 -9.79 8.84 -3.75
C SER A 65 -8.38 9.00 -3.16
N ASP A 66 -8.24 9.05 -1.83
CA ASP A 66 -6.92 9.24 -1.17
C ASP A 66 -6.53 8.04 -0.28
N ASN A 67 -7.33 6.98 -0.25
CA ASN A 67 -7.06 5.86 0.64
C ASN A 67 -5.98 4.92 0.06
N PRO A 68 -4.81 4.75 0.72
CA PRO A 68 -3.74 3.91 0.20
C PRO A 68 -4.14 2.44 0.10
N ILE A 69 -5.05 1.97 0.95
CA ILE A 69 -5.57 0.60 0.87
C ILE A 69 -6.42 0.39 -0.38
N VAL A 70 -7.32 1.32 -0.69
CA VAL A 70 -8.17 1.22 -1.88
C VAL A 70 -7.30 1.21 -3.14
N HIS A 71 -6.26 2.04 -3.17
CA HIS A 71 -5.29 2.04 -4.24
C HIS A 71 -4.55 0.70 -4.38
N LEU A 72 -4.06 0.13 -3.28
CA LEU A 72 -3.42 -1.19 -3.27
C LEU A 72 -4.39 -2.30 -3.70
N GLN A 73 -5.62 -2.32 -3.20
CA GLN A 73 -6.63 -3.29 -3.63
C GLN A 73 -6.89 -3.22 -5.15
N ARG A 74 -6.89 -2.02 -5.72
CA ARG A 74 -7.02 -1.80 -7.17
C ARG A 74 -5.83 -2.35 -7.94
N VAL A 75 -4.61 -2.05 -7.51
CA VAL A 75 -3.37 -2.53 -8.16
C VAL A 75 -3.26 -4.05 -8.09
N PHE A 76 -3.52 -4.64 -6.91
CA PHE A 76 -3.41 -6.07 -6.67
C PHE A 76 -4.66 -6.87 -7.09
N ARG A 77 -5.76 -6.18 -7.45
CA ARG A 77 -7.07 -6.73 -7.85
C ARG A 77 -7.63 -7.73 -6.84
N VAL A 78 -7.65 -7.33 -5.57
CA VAL A 78 -8.14 -8.15 -4.44
C VAL A 78 -9.45 -7.63 -3.88
#